data_AF-A0A183NKH3-F1
#
_entry.id   AF-A0A183NKH3-F1
#
_cell.length_a   1.000
_cell.length_b   1.000
_cell.length_c   1.000
_cell.angle_alpha   90.00
_cell.angle_beta   90.00
_cell.angle_gamma   90.00
#
_symmetry.space_group_name_H-M   'P 1'
#
loop_
_entity.id
_entity.type
_entity.pdbx_description
1 polymer ?
#
loop_
_entity_poly.entity_id
_entity_poly.type
_entity_poly.pdbx_seq_one_letter_code
_entity_poly.pdbx_strand_id
1 'polypeptide(L)'
;MVGLLSHPMIHQQAVGVCLMYFWIAISPSFCLSHGIFQLFINYQFRQVCDSPLVQFLCLVDQVNACCLKTCDPFCAYWTNNELSYELGGVGAHLTALSIHGFLYFSLVLISDSSIGRNLKICLIILYRRFRYRHHNPELLLLNQYHDDLSFDDSNLPAEDVDVRQHRHLVESLPYARLKEQTS
;
A
#
# COMPACT_ATOMS: atom_id res chain seq x y z
N MET A 1 12.45 14.27 1.50
CA MET A 1 12.86 14.71 0.14
C MET A 1 11.92 15.75 -0.45
N VAL A 2 10.60 15.54 -0.52
CA VAL A 2 9.65 16.53 -1.08
C VAL A 2 9.69 17.86 -0.32
N GLY A 3 9.72 17.82 1.02
CA GLY A 3 9.82 19.01 1.87
C GLY A 3 11.11 19.84 1.69
N LEU A 4 12.16 19.24 1.13
CA LEU A 4 13.42 19.94 0.85
C LEU A 4 13.35 20.71 -0.47
N LEU A 5 12.58 20.21 -1.45
CA LEU A 5 12.35 20.85 -2.74
C LEU A 5 11.31 21.97 -2.68
N SER A 6 10.44 21.95 -1.67
CA SER A 6 9.49 23.03 -1.40
C SER A 6 10.09 24.21 -0.63
N HIS A 7 11.38 24.15 -0.26
CA HIS A 7 12.01 25.21 0.50
C HIS A 7 12.21 26.46 -0.38
N PRO A 8 11.81 27.67 0.05
CA PRO A 8 11.88 28.88 -0.78
C PRO A 8 13.26 29.20 -1.37
N MET A 9 14.35 28.73 -0.74
CA MET A 9 15.73 28.95 -1.17
C MET A 9 16.12 28.15 -2.42
N ILE A 10 15.37 27.10 -2.75
CA ILE A 10 15.61 26.25 -3.92
C ILE A 10 14.50 26.61 -4.91
N HIS A 11 14.85 27.33 -5.99
CA HIS A 11 13.95 27.84 -7.03
C HIS A 11 13.21 26.74 -7.85
N GLN A 12 12.97 25.54 -7.28
CA GLN A 12 12.28 24.39 -7.89
C GLN A 12 10.92 24.10 -7.21
N GLN A 13 10.31 25.14 -6.66
CA GLN A 13 9.12 25.08 -5.83
C GLN A 13 7.91 24.44 -6.54
N ALA A 14 7.68 24.77 -7.82
CA ALA A 14 6.59 24.21 -8.62
C ALA A 14 6.72 22.68 -8.79
N VAL A 15 7.96 22.19 -8.96
CA VAL A 15 8.23 20.74 -9.06
C VAL A 15 7.94 20.07 -7.73
N GLY A 16 8.29 20.71 -6.62
CA GLY A 16 7.96 20.23 -5.27
C GLY A 16 6.45 20.06 -5.05
N VAL A 17 5.65 21.04 -5.48
CA VAL A 17 4.18 20.98 -5.39
C VAL A 17 3.60 19.83 -6.19
N CYS A 18 3.98 19.71 -7.47
CA CYS A 18 3.51 18.61 -8.32
C CYS A 18 3.88 17.24 -7.75
N LEU A 19 5.12 17.10 -7.26
CA LEU A 19 5.59 15.86 -6.67
C LEU A 19 4.82 15.54 -5.38
N MET A 20 4.50 16.54 -4.56
CA MET A 20 3.68 16.37 -3.36
C MET A 20 2.29 15.83 -3.69
N TYR A 21 1.57 16.45 -4.62
CA TYR A 21 0.24 15.99 -5.05
C TYR A 21 0.28 14.61 -5.69
N PHE A 22 1.32 14.31 -6.47
CA PHE A 22 1.55 12.98 -7.02
C PHE A 22 1.68 11.91 -5.92
N TRP A 23 2.47 12.18 -4.87
CA TRP A 23 2.62 11.25 -3.76
C TRP A 23 1.35 11.11 -2.91
N ILE A 24 0.58 12.19 -2.73
CA ILE A 24 -0.73 12.16 -2.07
C ILE A 24 -1.69 11.25 -2.86
N ALA A 25 -1.68 11.35 -4.19
CA ALA A 25 -2.56 10.59 -5.06
C ALA A 25 -2.20 9.10 -5.15
N ILE A 26 -0.94 8.72 -4.95
CA ILE A 26 -0.48 7.32 -5.13
C ILE A 26 -0.32 6.57 -3.82
N SER A 27 0.20 7.23 -2.79
CA SER A 27 0.56 6.57 -1.54
C SER A 27 -0.39 7.00 -0.41
N PRO A 28 -1.26 6.10 0.08
CA PRO A 28 -2.12 6.42 1.22
C PRO A 28 -1.31 6.74 2.48
N SER A 29 -0.16 6.07 2.67
CA SER A 29 0.75 6.32 3.80
C SER A 29 1.35 7.73 3.74
N PHE A 30 1.73 8.19 2.55
CA PHE A 30 2.22 9.56 2.38
C PHE A 30 1.12 10.58 2.64
N CYS A 31 -0.08 10.35 2.10
CA CYS A 31 -1.23 11.22 2.32
C CYS A 31 -1.56 11.37 3.82
N LEU A 32 -1.60 10.26 4.56
CA LEU A 32 -1.87 10.27 6.00
C LEU A 32 -0.77 11.02 6.78
N SER A 33 0.49 10.66 6.55
CA SER A 33 1.63 11.28 7.26
C SER A 33 1.69 12.79 7.00
N HIS A 34 1.55 13.20 5.74
CA HIS A 34 1.54 14.60 5.36
C HIS A 34 0.33 15.36 5.93
N GLY A 35 -0.87 14.75 5.90
CA GLY A 35 -2.07 15.36 6.46
C GLY A 35 -1.98 15.61 7.97
N ILE A 36 -1.45 14.64 8.74
CA ILE A 36 -1.20 14.81 10.18
C ILE A 36 -0.16 15.90 10.43
N PHE A 37 0.91 15.92 9.64
CA PHE A 37 1.95 16.93 9.76
C PHE A 37 1.43 18.35 9.51
N GLN A 38 0.58 18.53 8.49
CA GLN A 38 -0.10 19.80 8.21
C GLN A 38 -1.00 20.24 9.37
N LEU A 39 -1.77 19.32 9.96
CA LEU A 39 -2.58 19.59 11.16
C LEU A 39 -1.73 20.07 12.34
N PHE A 40 -0.61 19.37 12.61
CA PHE A 40 0.29 19.73 13.69
C PHE A 40 0.90 21.11 13.48
N ILE A 41 1.36 21.40 12.26
CA ILE A 41 1.91 22.71 11.90
C ILE A 41 0.86 23.81 12.05
N ASN A 42 -0.36 23.59 11.56
CA ASN A 42 -1.46 24.55 11.67
C ASN A 42 -1.78 24.86 13.14
N TYR A 43 -1.81 23.82 14.00
CA TYR A 43 -2.03 23.99 15.44
C TYR A 43 -0.92 24.79 16.12
N GLN A 44 0.35 24.49 15.83
CA GLN A 44 1.49 25.22 16.37
C GLN A 44 1.49 26.68 15.92
N PHE A 45 1.22 26.95 14.64
CA PHE A 45 1.14 28.31 14.13
C PHE A 45 -0.03 29.09 14.75
N ARG A 46 -1.19 28.48 14.96
CA ARG A 46 -2.30 29.14 15.68
C ARG A 46 -1.88 29.55 17.09
N GLN A 47 -1.24 28.67 17.85
CA GLN A 47 -0.81 29.02 19.21
C GLN A 47 0.13 30.22 19.26
N VAL A 48 1.05 30.34 18.30
CA VAL A 48 2.05 31.41 18.26
C VAL A 48 1.46 32.68 17.65
N CYS A 49 0.83 32.57 16.49
CA CYS A 49 0.40 33.71 15.68
C CYS A 49 -0.95 34.31 16.12
N ASP A 50 -1.83 33.57 16.81
CA ASP A 50 -3.07 34.14 17.37
C ASP A 50 -2.83 34.92 18.67
N SER A 51 -1.58 34.99 19.17
CA SER A 51 -1.28 35.77 20.37
C SER A 51 -1.39 37.28 20.12
N PRO A 52 -1.98 38.05 21.04
CA PRO A 52 -2.21 39.49 20.85
C PRO A 52 -0.90 40.29 20.78
N LEU A 53 0.16 39.78 21.41
CA LEU A 53 1.49 40.38 21.37
C LEU A 53 2.10 40.29 19.96
N VAL A 54 1.94 39.14 19.28
CA VAL A 54 2.41 38.95 17.90
C VAL A 54 1.60 39.79 16.93
N GLN A 55 0.29 39.93 17.13
CA GLN A 55 -0.54 40.83 16.32
C GLN A 55 -0.10 42.30 16.46
N PHE A 56 0.30 42.74 17.66
CA PHE A 56 0.87 44.07 17.87
C PHE A 56 2.23 44.23 17.18
N LEU A 57 3.11 43.23 17.29
CA LEU A 57 4.40 43.22 16.59
C LEU A 57 4.23 43.31 15.07
N CYS A 58 3.21 42.66 14.50
CA CYS A 58 2.90 42.77 13.08
C CYS A 58 2.49 44.18 12.60
N LEU A 59 2.04 45.06 13.50
CA LEU A 59 1.75 46.46 13.19
C LEU A 59 3.03 47.32 13.14
N VAL A 60 4.09 46.89 13.82
CA VAL A 60 5.34 47.65 13.97
C VAL A 60 6.44 47.13 13.04
N ASP A 61 6.52 45.81 12.83
CA ASP A 61 7.51 45.17 11.97
C ASP A 61 6.88 43.99 11.22
N GLN A 62 6.91 44.04 9.89
CA GLN A 62 6.22 43.10 9.00
C GLN A 62 7.08 41.90 8.57
N VAL A 63 8.31 41.77 9.06
CA VAL A 63 9.25 40.74 8.59
C VAL A 63 8.96 39.33 9.17
N ASN A 64 8.10 39.24 10.19
CA ASN A 64 7.77 37.97 10.83
C ASN A 64 6.83 37.10 9.99
N ALA A 65 7.06 35.79 9.98
CA ALA A 65 6.27 34.82 9.21
C ALA A 65 4.75 34.83 9.54
N CYS A 66 4.36 35.24 10.76
CA CYS A 66 2.95 35.43 11.15
C CYS A 66 2.33 36.73 10.57
N CYS A 67 3.11 37.65 10.04
CA CYS A 67 2.61 38.95 9.57
C CYS A 67 2.41 38.99 8.05
N LEU A 68 3.12 38.11 7.32
CA LEU A 68 2.94 37.96 5.89
C LEU A 68 1.68 37.13 5.59
N LYS A 69 0.53 37.81 5.57
CA LYS A 69 -0.76 37.21 5.16
C LYS A 69 -0.82 36.82 3.67
N THR A 70 0.14 37.29 2.87
CA THR A 70 0.18 37.07 1.42
C THR A 70 1.62 36.87 0.97
N CYS A 71 2.03 35.60 0.83
CA CYS A 71 3.13 35.24 -0.06
C CYS A 71 2.72 34.01 -0.85
N ASP A 72 2.59 34.19 -2.15
CA ASP A 72 2.60 33.08 -3.09
C ASP A 72 4.05 32.57 -3.25
N PRO A 73 4.33 31.25 -3.20
CA PRO A 73 3.43 30.11 -2.96
C PRO A 73 3.61 29.45 -1.56
N PHE A 74 4.54 29.93 -0.72
CA PHE A 74 4.94 29.24 0.51
C PHE A 74 5.22 30.22 1.64
N CYS A 75 4.16 30.82 2.19
CA CYS A 75 4.20 31.46 3.50
C CYS A 75 3.57 30.57 4.58
N ALA A 76 3.84 30.89 5.85
CA ALA A 76 3.22 30.22 6.99
C ALA A 76 1.72 30.53 6.96
N TYR A 77 0.96 29.68 6.29
CA TYR A 77 -0.48 29.81 6.17
C TYR A 77 -1.13 28.90 7.20
N TRP A 78 -1.85 29.49 8.15
CA TRP A 78 -2.67 28.77 9.11
C TRP A 78 -4.13 29.16 8.90
N THR A 79 -5.02 28.22 9.15
CA THR A 79 -6.46 28.42 9.02
C THR A 79 -7.17 27.98 10.29
N ASN A 80 -8.19 28.76 10.67
CA ASN A 80 -9.10 28.38 11.75
C ASN A 80 -10.05 27.25 11.32
N ASN A 81 -10.24 27.07 10.01
CA ASN A 81 -11.06 25.99 9.45
C ASN A 81 -10.18 24.79 9.14
N GLU A 82 -9.99 23.93 10.13
CA GLU A 82 -9.14 22.73 10.03
C GLU A 82 -9.58 21.77 8.90
N LEU A 83 -10.88 21.76 8.57
CA LEU A 83 -11.46 20.95 7.48
C LEU A 83 -11.37 21.61 6.09
N SER A 84 -10.73 22.75 5.95
CA SER A 84 -10.59 23.43 4.66
C SER A 84 -9.86 22.55 3.63
N TYR A 85 -10.19 22.75 2.36
CA TYR A 85 -9.47 22.16 1.21
C TYR A 85 -8.27 22.99 0.78
N GLU A 86 -8.16 24.22 1.31
CA GLU A 86 -7.03 25.11 1.10
C GLU A 86 -5.78 24.66 1.88
N LEU A 87 -4.63 25.25 1.56
CA LEU A 87 -3.39 25.03 2.33
C LEU A 87 -3.64 25.26 3.83
N GLY A 88 -3.00 24.48 4.69
CA GLY A 88 -3.20 24.51 6.15
C GLY A 88 -4.45 23.74 6.65
N GLY A 89 -5.37 23.35 5.76
CA GLY A 89 -6.48 22.46 6.05
C GLY A 89 -6.17 20.99 5.76
N VAL A 90 -6.83 20.06 6.46
CA VAL A 90 -6.68 18.61 6.24
C VAL A 90 -7.75 18.04 5.30
N GLY A 91 -8.71 18.85 4.84
CA GLY A 91 -9.88 18.40 4.08
C GLY A 91 -9.51 17.65 2.79
N ALA A 92 -8.56 18.19 2.03
CA ALA A 92 -8.07 17.55 0.80
C ALA A 92 -7.38 16.19 1.07
N HIS A 93 -6.69 16.06 2.20
CA HIS A 93 -6.05 14.81 2.60
C HIS A 93 -7.08 13.75 3.04
N LEU A 94 -8.10 14.17 3.78
CA LEU A 94 -9.19 13.30 4.22
C LEU A 94 -10.00 12.75 3.03
N THR A 95 -10.31 13.59 2.05
CA THR A 95 -11.01 13.13 0.85
C THR A 95 -10.15 12.19 0.02
N ALA A 96 -8.86 12.49 -0.16
CA ALA A 96 -7.93 11.60 -0.85
C ALA A 96 -7.82 10.22 -0.15
N LEU A 97 -7.71 10.21 1.19
CA LEU A 97 -7.71 8.97 1.98
C LEU A 97 -9.01 8.19 1.84
N SER A 98 -10.15 8.88 1.80
CA SER A 98 -11.46 8.25 1.60
C SER A 98 -11.56 7.57 0.23
N ILE A 99 -11.06 8.23 -0.83
CA ILE A 99 -10.99 7.67 -2.18
C ILE A 99 -10.07 6.43 -2.21
N HIS A 100 -8.89 6.52 -1.59
CA HIS A 100 -7.98 5.38 -1.44
C HIS A 100 -8.66 4.20 -0.73
N GLY A 101 -9.32 4.46 0.40
CA GLY A 101 -10.06 3.45 1.15
C GLY A 101 -11.12 2.74 0.29
N PHE A 102 -11.89 3.51 -0.47
CA PHE A 102 -12.89 2.96 -1.39
C PHE A 102 -12.27 2.09 -2.50
N LEU A 103 -11.16 2.54 -3.11
CA LEU A 103 -10.46 1.78 -4.14
C LEU A 103 -9.90 0.48 -3.60
N TYR A 104 -9.19 0.51 -2.46
CA TYR A 104 -8.64 -0.71 -1.86
C TYR A 104 -9.74 -1.66 -1.40
N PHE A 105 -10.82 -1.15 -0.80
CA PHE A 105 -11.96 -1.97 -0.42
C PHE A 105 -12.59 -2.66 -1.63
N SER A 106 -12.78 -1.94 -2.73
CA SER A 106 -13.30 -2.49 -3.99
C SER A 106 -12.38 -3.57 -4.56
N LEU A 107 -11.06 -3.36 -4.54
CA LEU A 107 -10.09 -4.36 -4.98
C LEU A 107 -10.12 -5.63 -4.12
N VAL A 108 -10.26 -5.48 -2.79
CA VAL A 108 -10.41 -6.61 -1.88
C VAL A 108 -11.67 -7.42 -2.20
N LEU A 109 -12.82 -6.74 -2.38
CA LEU A 109 -14.06 -7.41 -2.78
C LEU A 109 -13.94 -8.15 -4.12
N ILE A 110 -13.31 -7.54 -5.12
CA ILE A 110 -13.05 -8.20 -6.41
C ILE A 110 -12.14 -9.41 -6.22
N SER A 111 -11.10 -9.31 -5.38
CA SER A 111 -10.15 -10.39 -5.15
C SER A 111 -10.76 -11.62 -4.49
N ASP A 112 -11.78 -11.43 -3.65
CA ASP A 112 -12.50 -12.50 -2.97
C ASP A 112 -13.65 -13.07 -3.83
N SER A 113 -14.17 -12.27 -4.76
CA SER A 113 -15.18 -12.72 -5.71
C SER A 113 -14.65 -13.84 -6.64
N SER A 114 -15.57 -14.64 -7.19
CA SER A 114 -15.26 -15.66 -8.20
C SER A 114 -14.56 -15.09 -9.45
N ILE A 115 -14.80 -13.81 -9.75
CA ILE A 115 -14.12 -13.05 -10.81
C ILE A 115 -12.63 -12.89 -10.49
N GLY A 116 -12.28 -12.61 -9.24
CA GLY A 116 -10.89 -12.54 -8.78
C GLY A 116 -10.14 -13.86 -8.93
N ARG A 117 -10.80 -15.00 -8.66
CA ARG A 117 -10.23 -16.34 -8.88
C ARG A 117 -9.95 -16.61 -10.36
N ASN A 118 -10.90 -16.28 -11.23
CA ASN A 118 -10.76 -16.46 -12.68
C ASN A 118 -9.68 -15.55 -13.28
N LEU A 119 -9.56 -14.30 -12.81
CA LEU A 119 -8.49 -13.37 -13.22
C LEU A 119 -7.11 -13.85 -12.77
N LYS A 120 -6.97 -14.38 -11.55
CA LYS A 120 -5.72 -14.98 -11.08
C LYS A 120 -5.30 -16.16 -11.95
N ILE A 121 -6.23 -17.05 -12.27
CA ILE A 121 -5.98 -18.19 -13.17
C ILE A 121 -5.56 -17.70 -14.56
N CYS A 122 -6.26 -16.71 -15.13
CA CYS A 122 -5.93 -16.13 -16.42
C CYS A 122 -4.53 -15.48 -16.44
N LEU A 123 -4.18 -14.74 -15.39
CA LEU A 123 -2.84 -14.14 -15.24
C LEU A 123 -1.75 -15.20 -15.09
N ILE A 124 -1.98 -16.28 -14.33
CA ILE A 124 -1.05 -17.40 -14.21
C ILE A 124 -0.85 -18.07 -15.57
N ILE A 125 -1.93 -18.31 -16.32
CA ILE A 125 -1.86 -18.91 -17.67
C ILE A 125 -1.08 -18.00 -18.63
N LEU A 126 -1.35 -16.69 -18.62
CA LEU A 126 -0.64 -15.72 -19.46
C LEU A 126 0.85 -15.64 -19.08
N TYR A 127 1.17 -15.59 -17.79
CA TYR A 127 2.55 -15.60 -17.29
C TYR A 127 3.28 -16.89 -17.68
N ARG A 128 2.64 -18.05 -17.48
CA ARG A 128 3.18 -19.35 -17.92
C ARG A 128 3.39 -19.38 -19.43
N ARG A 129 2.43 -18.91 -20.24
CA ARG A 129 2.54 -18.84 -21.70
C ARG A 129 3.66 -17.92 -22.16
N PHE A 130 3.88 -16.80 -21.46
CA PHE A 130 4.98 -15.89 -21.73
C PHE A 130 6.33 -16.52 -21.36
N ARG A 131 6.40 -17.24 -20.23
CA ARG A 131 7.60 -17.98 -19.79
C ARG A 131 7.91 -19.18 -20.70
N TYR A 132 6.91 -19.92 -21.18
CA TYR A 132 7.06 -21.03 -22.13
C TYR A 132 7.62 -20.59 -23.48
N ARG A 133 7.33 -19.36 -23.90
CA ARG A 133 7.90 -18.79 -25.13
C ARG A 133 9.42 -18.60 -25.04
N HIS A 134 10.00 -18.63 -23.83
CA HIS A 134 11.39 -18.28 -23.57
C HIS A 134 12.25 -19.45 -23.05
N HIS A 135 11.69 -20.63 -22.74
CA HIS A 135 12.45 -21.76 -22.18
C HIS A 135 12.10 -23.12 -22.79
N ASN A 136 13.15 -23.93 -23.03
CA ASN A 136 13.12 -25.27 -23.66
C ASN A 136 12.00 -26.21 -23.15
N PRO A 137 11.40 -27.01 -24.05
CA PRO A 137 10.24 -27.88 -23.78
C PRO A 137 10.52 -29.10 -22.89
N GLU A 138 11.76 -29.38 -22.51
CA GLU A 138 12.12 -30.57 -21.70
C GLU A 138 11.81 -30.41 -20.19
N LEU A 139 11.79 -29.19 -19.67
CA LEU A 139 11.52 -28.92 -18.24
C LEU A 139 10.02 -29.02 -17.87
N LEU A 140 9.17 -29.23 -18.87
CA LEU A 140 7.71 -29.20 -18.78
C LEU A 140 7.11 -30.47 -18.17
N LEU A 141 7.66 -31.64 -18.53
CA LEU A 141 7.14 -32.93 -18.06
C LEU A 141 7.36 -33.13 -16.57
N LEU A 142 8.46 -32.59 -16.03
CA LEU A 142 8.81 -32.76 -14.62
C LEU A 142 8.02 -31.82 -13.70
N ASN A 143 7.67 -30.62 -14.20
CA ASN A 143 6.90 -29.65 -13.43
C ASN A 143 5.39 -29.90 -13.49
N GLN A 144 4.89 -30.51 -14.57
CA GLN A 144 3.49 -30.95 -14.67
C GLN A 144 3.20 -32.11 -13.70
N TYR A 145 4.14 -33.04 -13.53
CA TYR A 145 4.05 -34.10 -12.52
C TYR A 145 4.04 -33.57 -11.08
N HIS A 146 4.75 -32.47 -10.82
CA HIS A 146 4.84 -31.89 -9.48
C HIS A 146 3.64 -30.98 -9.14
N ASP A 147 3.07 -30.28 -10.13
CA ASP A 147 1.89 -29.43 -9.93
C ASP A 147 0.60 -30.27 -9.72
N ASP A 148 0.43 -31.39 -10.44
CA ASP A 148 -0.72 -32.29 -10.25
C ASP A 148 -0.73 -32.92 -8.84
N LEU A 149 0.46 -33.19 -8.27
CA LEU A 149 0.59 -33.66 -6.87
C LEU A 149 0.23 -32.59 -5.83
N SER A 150 0.39 -31.31 -6.17
CA SER A 150 0.14 -30.18 -5.26
C SER A 150 -1.32 -29.71 -5.26
N PHE A 151 -2.07 -30.00 -6.33
CA PHE A 151 -3.45 -29.58 -6.46
C PHE A 151 -4.42 -30.51 -5.71
N ASP A 152 -4.07 -31.79 -5.58
CA ASP A 152 -4.92 -32.80 -4.92
C ASP A 152 -4.93 -32.69 -3.37
N ASP A 153 -3.89 -32.07 -2.78
CA ASP A 153 -3.75 -31.93 -1.32
C ASP A 153 -4.70 -30.86 -0.72
N SER A 154 -5.40 -30.10 -1.57
CA SER A 154 -6.35 -29.06 -1.15
C SER A 154 -7.79 -29.55 -0.98
N ASN A 155 -8.10 -30.80 -1.39
CA ASN A 155 -9.44 -31.40 -1.31
C ASN A 155 -9.53 -32.65 -0.42
N LEU A 156 -8.47 -33.07 0.27
CA LEU A 156 -8.60 -34.15 1.24
C LEU A 156 -9.22 -33.62 2.55
N PRO A 157 -10.34 -34.21 3.05
CA PRO A 157 -10.76 -33.98 4.42
C PRO A 157 -9.59 -34.41 5.32
N ALA A 158 -9.27 -33.60 6.31
CA ALA A 158 -8.12 -33.80 7.20
C ALA A 158 -8.05 -35.25 7.71
N GLU A 159 -7.24 -36.09 7.05
CA GLU A 159 -6.98 -37.45 7.52
C GLU A 159 -6.08 -37.35 8.74
N ASP A 160 -6.55 -37.93 9.85
CA ASP A 160 -5.85 -38.00 11.11
C ASP A 160 -4.43 -38.55 10.93
N VAL A 161 -3.48 -37.90 11.61
CA VAL A 161 -2.02 -38.11 11.51
C VAL A 161 -1.61 -39.59 11.69
N ASP A 162 -2.41 -40.37 12.42
CA ASP A 162 -2.18 -41.79 12.66
C ASP A 162 -2.37 -42.67 11.41
N VAL A 163 -3.25 -42.29 10.49
CA VAL A 163 -3.47 -43.03 9.22
C VAL A 163 -2.28 -42.83 8.27
N ARG A 164 -1.70 -41.63 8.28
CA ARG A 164 -0.54 -41.27 7.45
C ARG A 164 0.71 -42.05 7.85
N GLN A 165 0.93 -42.24 9.16
CA GLN A 165 2.09 -42.98 9.66
C GLN A 165 2.00 -44.48 9.34
N HIS A 166 0.79 -45.06 9.37
CA HIS A 166 0.61 -46.46 8.99
C HIS A 166 0.84 -46.74 7.50
N ARG A 167 0.46 -45.82 6.60
CA ARG A 167 0.72 -45.99 5.14
C ARG A 167 2.21 -46.05 4.82
N HIS A 168 3.02 -45.18 5.43
CA HIS A 168 4.48 -45.19 5.23
C HIS A 168 5.18 -46.44 5.79
N LEU A 169 4.62 -47.05 6.85
CA LEU A 169 5.12 -48.32 7.40
C LEU A 169 4.79 -49.52 6.49
N VAL A 170 3.66 -49.47 5.77
CA VAL A 170 3.29 -50.52 4.80
C VAL A 170 4.12 -50.42 3.52
N GLU A 171 4.40 -49.21 3.05
CA GLU A 171 5.19 -48.98 1.82
C GLU A 171 6.70 -49.21 1.99
N SER A 172 7.21 -49.24 3.22
CA SER A 172 8.63 -49.50 3.52
C SER A 172 8.95 -50.99 3.76
N LEU A 173 7.95 -51.89 3.67
CA LEU A 173 8.17 -53.32 3.78
C LEU A 173 8.75 -53.90 2.49
N PRO A 174 9.91 -54.59 2.53
CA PRO A 174 10.46 -55.23 1.35
C PRO A 174 9.52 -56.34 0.85
N TYR A 175 9.29 -56.34 -0.47
CA TYR A 175 8.34 -57.19 -1.23
C TYR A 175 8.39 -58.70 -0.92
N ALA A 176 9.48 -59.19 -0.30
CA ALA A 176 9.64 -60.59 0.07
C ALA A 176 8.66 -61.06 1.17
N ARG A 177 8.16 -60.17 2.05
CA ARG A 177 7.25 -60.56 3.14
C ARG A 177 5.76 -60.51 2.80
N LEU A 178 5.35 -59.79 1.74
CA LEU A 178 3.94 -59.70 1.35
C LEU A 178 3.40 -61.02 0.77
N LYS A 179 4.28 -61.92 0.31
CA LYS A 179 3.89 -63.21 -0.28
C LYS A 179 3.66 -64.31 0.75
N GLU A 180 4.15 -64.18 1.99
CA GLU A 180 3.98 -65.19 3.05
C GLU A 180 2.69 -65.04 3.86
N GLN A 181 1.98 -63.90 3.78
CA GLN A 181 0.72 -63.69 4.51
C GLN A 181 -0.53 -63.95 3.68
N THR A 182 -0.39 -64.40 2.43
CA THR A 182 -1.52 -64.67 1.52
C THR A 182 -1.64 -66.14 1.08
N SER A 183 -0.98 -67.07 1.79
CA SER A 183 -1.26 -68.53 1.70
C SER A 183 -1.89 -69.07 2.97
#